data_AF-A0A8S4SRP0-F1
#
_entry.id   AF-A0A8S4SRP0-F1
#
_cell.length_a   1.000
_cell.length_b   1.000
_cell.length_c   1.000
_cell.angle_alpha   90.00
_cell.angle_beta   90.00
_cell.angle_gamma   90.00
#
_symmetry.space_group_name_H-M   'P 1'
#
loop_
_entity.id
_entity.type
_entity.pdbx_description
1 polymer ?
#
loop_
_entity_poly.entity_id
_entity_poly.type
_entity_poly.pdbx_seq_one_letter_code
_entity_poly.pdbx_strand_id
1 'polypeptide(L)'
;MWCWRRMLRVTWNMFRTNESILDELSIKQRLSSAVQVRILSFFGHVSRRNDVSIERLVVQGKVEGTRARGRSPMRWTDQVKATIEAPLHECARKATVREEWRSIVKRATTPR
;
A
#
# COMPACT_ATOMS: atom_id res chain seq x y z
N MET A 1 12.81 7.90 7.85
CA MET A 1 13.47 8.73 8.88
C MET A 1 14.97 8.84 8.68
N TRP A 2 15.71 7.76 8.42
CA TRP A 2 17.17 7.81 8.28
C TRP A 2 17.66 8.82 7.22
N CYS A 3 17.12 8.74 6.00
CA CYS A 3 17.42 9.67 4.91
C CYS A 3 17.17 11.13 5.29
N TRP A 4 16.03 11.43 5.92
CA TRP A 4 15.66 12.77 6.39
C TRP A 4 16.58 13.29 7.50
N ARG A 5 16.88 12.46 8.51
CA ARG A 5 17.82 12.80 9.58
C ARG A 5 19.21 13.10 9.03
N ARG A 6 19.67 12.36 8.02
CA ARG A 6 20.96 12.57 7.38
C ARG A 6 21.00 13.87 6.54
N MET A 7 19.92 14.17 5.83
CA MET A 7 19.78 15.41 5.04
C MET A 7 19.84 16.66 5.94
N LEU A 8 19.13 16.63 7.06
CA LEU A 8 19.11 17.72 8.06
C LEU A 8 20.33 17.72 9.00
N ARG A 9 21.29 16.79 8.81
CA ARG A 9 22.48 16.62 9.67
C ARG A 9 22.13 16.53 11.17
N VAL A 10 21.02 15.86 11.49
CA VAL A 10 20.55 15.69 12.87
C VAL A 10 21.53 14.80 13.63
N THR A 11 22.23 15.38 14.61
CA THR A 11 23.06 14.63 15.54
C THR A 11 22.21 14.05 16.67
N TRP A 12 22.71 13.01 17.36
CA TRP A 12 21.97 12.36 18.44
C TRP A 12 21.70 13.29 19.62
N ASN A 13 22.59 14.27 19.87
CA ASN A 13 22.46 15.31 20.91
C ASN A 13 21.28 16.26 20.72
N MET A 14 20.72 16.34 19.51
CA MET A 14 19.62 17.28 19.23
C MET A 14 18.28 16.77 19.76
N PHE A 15 18.19 15.51 20.21
CA PHE A 15 16.96 14.88 20.75
C PHE A 15 15.69 15.17 19.93
N ARG A 16 15.82 15.27 18.59
CA ARG A 16 14.72 15.62 17.69
C ARG A 16 13.74 14.44 17.56
N THR A 17 12.45 14.74 17.72
CA THR A 17 11.36 13.81 17.44
C THR A 17 11.22 13.59 15.93
N ASN A 18 10.62 12.45 15.55
CA ASN A 18 10.39 12.17 14.13
C ASN A 18 9.35 13.13 13.52
N GLU A 19 8.38 13.58 14.31
CA GLU A 19 7.35 14.54 13.92
C GLU A 19 7.97 15.91 13.58
N SER A 20 8.80 16.46 14.48
CA SER A 20 9.49 17.72 14.24
C SER A 20 10.31 17.74 12.94
N ILE A 21 10.95 16.62 12.61
CA ILE A 21 11.72 16.48 11.36
C ILE A 21 10.82 16.47 10.11
N LEU A 22 9.65 15.83 10.21
CA LEU A 22 8.70 15.77 9.10
C LEU A 22 8.02 17.12 8.87
N ASP A 23 7.72 17.85 9.95
CA ASP A 23 7.17 19.20 9.90
C ASP A 23 8.16 20.20 9.29
N GLU A 24 9.43 20.15 9.71
CA GLU A 24 10.50 21.00 9.18
C GLU A 24 10.70 20.81 7.67
N LEU A 25 10.63 19.57 7.19
CA LEU A 25 10.73 19.25 5.76
C LEU A 25 9.42 19.46 5.00
N SER A 26 8.33 19.84 5.68
CA SER A 26 6.99 20.00 5.10
C SER A 26 6.51 18.78 4.30
N ILE A 27 6.88 17.56 4.73
CA ILE A 27 6.54 16.32 4.01
C ILE A 27 5.07 15.99 4.22
N LYS A 28 4.22 16.44 3.29
CA LYS A 28 2.77 16.22 3.32
C LYS A 28 2.35 14.78 3.03
N GLN A 29 3.18 14.00 2.31
CA GLN A 29 2.86 12.62 1.95
C GLN A 29 4.08 11.72 2.13
N ARG A 30 3.91 10.61 2.86
CA ARG A 30 4.94 9.58 3.01
C ARG A 30 5.02 8.75 1.74
N LEU A 31 6.23 8.35 1.36
CA LEU A 31 6.46 7.43 0.22
C LEU A 31 5.66 6.14 0.36
N SER A 32 5.56 5.59 1.57
CA SER A 32 4.76 4.39 1.87
C SER A 32 3.29 4.58 1.49
N SER A 33 2.70 5.73 1.83
CA SER A 33 1.31 6.06 1.48
C SER A 33 1.14 6.16 -0.04
N ALA A 34 2.08 6.79 -0.75
CA ALA A 34 2.05 6.88 -2.21
C ALA A 34 2.14 5.49 -2.89
N VAL A 35 2.99 4.61 -2.36
CA VAL A 35 3.11 3.23 -2.84
C VAL A 35 1.82 2.44 -2.59
N GLN A 36 1.21 2.58 -1.41
CA GLN A 36 -0.07 1.95 -1.08
C GLN A 36 -1.20 2.43 -2.02
N VAL A 37 -1.29 3.73 -2.31
CA VAL A 37 -2.26 4.26 -3.29
C VAL A 37 -2.09 3.57 -4.64
N ARG A 38 -0.86 3.41 -5.12
CA ARG A 38 -0.58 2.76 -6.42
C ARG A 38 -0.98 1.30 -6.42
N ILE A 39 -0.64 0.57 -5.36
CA ILE A 39 -1.03 -0.84 -5.18
C ILE A 39 -2.55 -0.99 -5.24
N LEU A 40 -3.29 -0.20 -4.45
CA LEU A 40 -4.74 -0.31 -4.40
C LEU A 40 -5.41 0.18 -5.69
N SER A 41 -4.87 1.21 -6.32
CA SER A 41 -5.37 1.70 -7.62
C SER A 41 -5.24 0.64 -8.70
N PHE A 42 -4.09 -0.05 -8.76
CA PHE A 42 -3.87 -1.16 -9.68
C PHE A 42 -4.79 -2.34 -9.37
N PHE A 43 -4.96 -2.70 -8.10
CA PHE A 43 -5.88 -3.76 -7.70
C PHE A 43 -7.32 -3.48 -8.15
N GLY A 44 -7.80 -2.24 -7.96
CA GLY A 44 -9.10 -1.84 -8.44
C GLY A 44 -9.22 -1.88 -9.96
N HIS A 45 -8.17 -1.48 -10.68
CA HIS A 45 -8.13 -1.57 -12.15
C HIS A 45 -8.27 -3.03 -12.61
N VAL A 46 -7.47 -3.94 -12.06
CA VAL A 46 -7.49 -5.37 -12.40
C VAL A 46 -8.84 -6.01 -12.03
N SER A 47 -9.39 -5.71 -10.85
CA SER A 47 -10.64 -6.30 -10.37
C SER A 47 -11.85 -5.97 -11.26
N ARG A 48 -11.79 -4.88 -12.04
CA ARG A 48 -12.86 -4.45 -12.96
C ARG A 48 -12.65 -4.91 -14.40
N ARG A 49 -11.55 -5.59 -14.72
CA ARG A 49 -11.35 -6.21 -16.05
C ARG A 49 -12.23 -7.45 -16.19
N ASN A 50 -12.53 -7.85 -17.43
CA ASN A 50 -13.31 -9.06 -17.72
C ASN A 50 -12.64 -10.31 -17.11
N ASP A 51 -13.43 -11.35 -16.79
CA ASP A 51 -12.91 -12.59 -16.17
C ASP A 51 -11.93 -13.38 -17.05
N VAL A 52 -11.86 -13.06 -18.35
CA VAL A 52 -10.91 -13.66 -19.32
C VAL A 52 -9.53 -12.97 -19.26
N SER A 53 -9.41 -11.83 -18.56
CA SER A 53 -8.14 -11.12 -18.39
C SER A 53 -7.18 -11.97 -17.55
N ILE A 54 -6.00 -12.24 -18.12
CA ILE A 54 -4.92 -12.98 -17.45
C ILE A 54 -4.54 -12.28 -16.15
N GLU A 55 -4.53 -10.95 -16.14
CA GLU A 55 -4.22 -10.16 -14.95
C GLU A 55 -5.21 -10.44 -13.83
N ARG A 56 -6.52 -10.47 -14.13
CA ARG A 56 -7.55 -10.78 -13.13
C ARG A 56 -7.41 -12.22 -12.63
N LEU A 57 -7.18 -13.17 -13.53
CA LEU A 57 -6.96 -14.58 -13.18
C LEU A 57 -5.73 -14.79 -12.29
N VAL A 58 -4.60 -14.13 -12.59
CA VAL A 58 -3.36 -14.25 -11.80
C VAL A 58 -3.52 -13.60 -10.42
N VAL A 59 -4.23 -12.49 -10.34
CA VAL A 59 -4.40 -11.73 -9.10
C VAL A 59 -5.42 -12.37 -8.16
N GLN A 60 -6.52 -12.88 -8.70
CA GLN A 60 -7.54 -13.57 -7.92
C GLN A 60 -7.20 -15.06 -7.71
N GLY A 61 -6.41 -15.63 -8.61
CA GLY A 61 -5.91 -17.00 -8.52
C GLY A 61 -4.99 -17.16 -7.31
N LYS A 62 -5.38 -18.02 -6.38
CA LYS A 62 -4.49 -18.45 -5.31
C LYS A 62 -3.53 -19.48 -5.88
N VAL A 63 -2.32 -19.04 -6.26
CA VAL A 63 -1.24 -19.97 -6.60
C VAL A 63 -0.80 -20.67 -5.31
N GLU A 64 -1.10 -21.97 -5.24
CA GLU A 64 -0.69 -22.86 -4.15
C GLU A 64 0.83 -23.02 -4.12
N GLY A 65 1.36 -23.34 -2.94
CA GLY A 65 2.79 -23.54 -2.70
C GLY A 65 3.45 -22.48 -1.82
N THR A 66 4.62 -22.84 -1.29
CA THR A 66 5.44 -22.00 -0.41
C THR A 66 6.40 -21.12 -1.21
N ARG A 67 6.70 -19.92 -0.69
CA ARG A 67 7.71 -19.04 -1.31
C ARG A 67 9.09 -19.58 -0.98
N ALA A 68 9.99 -19.59 -1.98
CA ALA A 68 11.39 -19.91 -1.76
C ALA A 68 12.04 -18.97 -0.74
N ARG A 69 13.00 -19.49 0.02
CA ARG A 69 13.76 -18.74 1.03
C ARG A 69 14.42 -17.51 0.40
N GLY A 70 14.42 -16.39 1.11
CA GLY A 70 14.98 -15.11 0.66
C GLY A 70 14.02 -14.21 -0.13
N ARG A 71 12.87 -14.72 -0.60
CA ARG A 71 11.79 -13.87 -1.13
C ARG A 71 10.97 -13.27 0.01
N SER A 72 10.44 -12.07 -0.22
CA SER A 72 9.49 -11.45 0.72
C SER A 72 8.32 -12.41 0.99
N PRO A 73 7.97 -12.67 2.27
CA PRO A 73 6.85 -13.55 2.61
C PRO A 73 5.51 -12.92 2.22
N MET A 74 5.44 -11.58 2.17
CA MET A 74 4.21 -10.84 1.90
C MET A 74 3.99 -10.68 0.40
N ARG A 75 2.93 -11.31 -0.14
CA ARG A 75 2.54 -11.13 -1.55
C ARG A 75 1.90 -9.76 -1.74
N TRP A 76 1.83 -9.31 -2.99
CA TRP A 76 1.10 -8.08 -3.32
C TRP A 76 -0.38 -8.14 -2.90
N THR A 77 -1.04 -9.29 -3.08
CA THR A 77 -2.41 -9.50 -2.59
C THR A 77 -2.52 -9.49 -1.06
N ASP A 78 -1.48 -9.91 -0.35
CA ASP A 78 -1.45 -9.83 1.11
C ASP A 78 -1.28 -8.39 1.59
N GLN A 79 -0.55 -7.55 0.86
CA GLN A 79 -0.48 -6.11 1.13
C GLN A 79 -1.86 -5.45 0.99
N VAL A 80 -2.65 -5.83 -0.03
CA VAL A 80 -4.02 -5.34 -0.21
C VAL A 80 -4.90 -5.74 0.97
N LYS A 81 -4.86 -7.03 1.38
CA LYS A 81 -5.61 -7.52 2.55
C LYS A 81 -5.20 -6.82 3.84
N ALA A 82 -3.89 -6.64 4.07
CA ALA A 82 -3.37 -5.99 5.27
C ALA A 82 -3.73 -4.49 5.32
N THR A 83 -3.79 -3.83 4.17
CA THR A 83 -4.10 -2.39 4.10
C THR A 83 -5.60 -2.10 4.26
N ILE A 84 -6.46 -3.00 3.75
CA ILE A 84 -7.93 -2.84 3.82
C ILE A 84 -8.52 -3.55 5.04
N GLU A 85 -7.78 -4.49 5.63
CA GLU A 85 -8.25 -5.37 6.72
C GLU A 85 -9.47 -6.21 6.31
N ALA A 86 -9.48 -6.67 5.06
CA ALA A 86 -10.57 -7.47 4.49
C ALA A 86 -10.03 -8.60 3.59
N PRO A 87 -10.77 -9.72 3.44
CA PRO A 87 -10.39 -10.79 2.56
C PRO A 87 -10.43 -10.35 1.08
N LEU A 88 -9.58 -10.98 0.25
CA LEU A 88 -9.35 -10.56 -1.15
C LEU A 88 -10.62 -10.53 -2.00
N HIS A 89 -11.54 -11.48 -1.80
CA HIS A 89 -12.79 -11.57 -2.55
C HIS A 89 -13.74 -10.40 -2.22
N GLU A 90 -13.74 -9.94 -0.98
CA GLU A 90 -14.52 -8.77 -0.56
C GLU A 90 -13.91 -7.49 -1.15
N CYS A 91 -12.58 -7.37 -1.12
CA CYS A 91 -11.87 -6.28 -1.79
C CYS A 91 -12.20 -6.23 -3.29
N ALA A 92 -12.22 -7.38 -3.98
CA ALA A 92 -12.57 -7.45 -5.39
C ALA A 92 -14.03 -7.03 -5.65
N ARG A 93 -14.96 -7.41 -4.76
CA ARG A 93 -16.37 -7.01 -4.83
C ARG A 93 -16.52 -5.49 -4.66
N LYS A 94 -15.94 -4.90 -3.61
CA LYS A 94 -15.95 -3.44 -3.37
C LYS A 94 -15.25 -2.67 -4.49
N ALA A 95 -14.24 -3.27 -5.12
CA ALA A 95 -13.55 -2.68 -6.26
C ALA A 95 -14.43 -2.55 -7.51
N THR A 96 -15.55 -3.28 -7.63
CA THR A 96 -16.46 -3.14 -8.78
C THR A 96 -17.07 -1.73 -8.84
N VAL A 97 -17.46 -1.18 -7.68
CA VAL A 97 -18.00 0.18 -7.58
C VAL A 97 -16.83 1.17 -7.48
N ARG A 98 -16.64 1.99 -8.52
CA ARG A 98 -15.49 2.89 -8.63
C ARG A 98 -15.41 3.92 -7.50
N GLU A 99 -16.54 4.50 -7.12
CA GLU A 99 -16.61 5.51 -6.06
C GLU A 99 -16.37 4.90 -4.67
N GLU A 100 -16.94 3.73 -4.40
CA GLU A 100 -16.68 2.99 -3.17
C GLU A 100 -15.18 2.66 -3.04
N TRP A 101 -14.57 2.16 -4.12
CA TRP A 101 -13.15 1.85 -4.13
C TRP A 101 -12.27 3.10 -3.90
N ARG A 102 -12.59 4.22 -4.55
CA ARG A 102 -11.87 5.49 -4.36
C ARG A 102 -11.93 5.96 -2.91
N SER A 103 -13.10 5.86 -2.28
CA SER A 103 -13.29 6.20 -0.86
C SER A 103 -12.44 5.31 0.06
N ILE A 104 -12.43 3.99 -0.19
CA ILE A 104 -11.61 3.03 0.57
C ILE A 104 -10.12 3.34 0.42
N VAL A 105 -9.64 3.59 -0.80
CA VAL A 105 -8.22 3.93 -1.04
C VAL A 105 -7.84 5.20 -0.30
N LYS A 106 -8.69 6.24 -0.36
CA LYS A 106 -8.44 7.50 0.35
C LYS A 106 -8.34 7.25 1.86
N ARG A 107 -9.30 6.53 2.44
CA ARG A 107 -9.32 6.21 3.87
C ARG A 107 -8.09 5.41 4.31
N ALA A 108 -7.69 4.42 3.52
CA ALA A 108 -6.57 3.54 3.87
C ALA A 108 -5.18 4.19 3.73
N THR A 109 -5.07 5.26 2.92
CA THR A 109 -3.79 5.91 2.60
C THR A 109 -3.63 7.29 3.22
N THR A 110 -4.71 7.84 3.80
CA THR A 110 -4.64 9.07 4.58
C THR A 110 -3.75 8.81 5.80
N PRO A 111 -2.67 9.58 5.98
CA PRO A 111 -1.82 9.43 7.15
C PRO A 111 -2.67 9.66 8.42
N ARG A 112 -2.57 8.72 9.38
CA ARG A 112 -3.05 8.93 10.75
C ARG A 112 -2.12 9.90 11.47
#